data_AF-A0A2V3JJS7-F1
#
_entry.id   AF-A0A2V3JJS7-F1
#
_cell.length_a   1.000
_cell.length_b   1.000
_cell.length_c   1.000
_cell.angle_alpha   90.00
_cell.angle_beta   90.00
_cell.angle_gamma   90.00
#
_symmetry.space_group_name_H-M   'P 1'
#
loop_
_entity.id
_entity.type
_entity.pdbx_description
1 polymer ?
#
loop_
_entity_poly.entity_id
_entity_poly.type
_entity_poly.pdbx_seq_one_letter_code
_entity_poly.pdbx_strand_id
1 'polypeptide(L)'
;MKWLNKILGKQNQQNQQKPRTADTVAFRDLGDWVSDRTEAELGGFFESAAQIFAEIEEMKEELIRDIGGLKAAEPPELPSRVLRVGFAARDSLIKQINVVIDRISTPVMDYPAIMEFCRSIDTALDATIEKSAKSHHRAKYLFPKEVGAVFTDLRNIKISLAKLRDLLDREGVKIKGFDGITEAIHRIGDITRDIVAGNSTIKKNGSKTDGIKREISDCAAKLEQLSQSKEWSSFVELEDKLKERELEVSNIKNNVLELFIPLNKALNRMKKQSESGRYTLSKKQKKLLDVCLENPISADVADVNDFLVEMLQIVESGALGLKDKKRDKIVDQIDQIMDSFAPKKERYDTLKFETHEIGHQISDLTISKTKTALEGQLAEKNREIAHIDEEMSNLGDELKMRSIELEELKAELSDAVNSIESVQIVFD
;
A
#
# COMPACT_ATOMS: atom_id res chain seq x y z
N MET A 1 54.65 -5.53 7.63
CA MET A 1 54.86 -4.72 6.40
C MET A 1 55.21 -3.27 6.78
N LYS A 2 56.41 -3.01 7.33
CA LYS A 2 56.88 -1.68 7.79
C LYS A 2 58.02 -1.10 6.90
N TRP A 3 58.22 -1.64 5.69
CA TRP A 3 59.38 -1.33 4.86
C TRP A 3 59.11 -0.41 3.66
N LEU A 4 57.84 -0.13 3.34
CA LEU A 4 57.46 0.73 2.20
C LEU A 4 57.38 2.24 2.55
N ASN A 5 57.39 2.61 3.85
CA ASN A 5 57.36 4.01 4.28
C ASN A 5 58.73 4.73 4.19
N LYS A 6 59.74 4.12 3.57
CA LYS A 6 61.12 4.66 3.52
C LYS A 6 61.63 4.99 2.11
N ILE A 7 60.83 4.77 1.06
CA ILE A 7 61.24 5.03 -0.34
C ILE A 7 60.54 6.28 -0.92
N LEU A 8 59.44 6.74 -0.33
CA LEU A 8 58.67 7.91 -0.84
C LEU A 8 58.76 9.15 0.06
N GLY A 9 59.74 9.19 0.98
CA GLY A 9 59.93 10.29 1.92
C GLY A 9 61.07 11.22 1.51
N LYS A 10 60.69 12.46 1.12
CA LYS A 10 61.50 13.69 1.01
C LYS A 10 62.19 13.97 -0.33
N GLN A 11 61.43 14.47 -1.31
CA GLN A 11 61.84 15.65 -2.07
C GLN A 11 60.64 16.29 -2.78
N ASN A 12 60.06 17.32 -2.14
CA ASN A 12 59.42 18.50 -2.74
C ASN A 12 58.65 19.26 -1.65
N GLN A 13 59.39 19.95 -0.80
CA GLN A 13 58.88 21.12 -0.08
C GLN A 13 59.13 22.33 -0.97
N GLN A 14 58.14 22.70 -1.79
CA GLN A 14 57.91 24.07 -2.27
C GLN A 14 56.57 24.11 -3.02
N ASN A 15 55.49 24.17 -2.22
CA ASN A 15 54.17 24.74 -2.48
C ASN A 15 53.18 24.10 -1.50
N GLN A 16 53.40 24.33 -0.21
CA GLN A 16 52.36 24.13 0.78
C GLN A 16 51.54 25.41 0.85
N GLN A 17 50.52 25.50 0.00
CA GLN A 17 49.32 26.22 0.39
C GLN A 17 48.82 25.55 1.68
N LYS A 18 48.74 26.35 2.74
CA LYS A 18 48.07 26.06 4.00
C LYS A 18 46.73 25.37 3.67
N PRO A 19 46.38 24.19 4.22
CA PRO A 19 45.03 23.70 4.09
C PRO A 19 44.13 24.72 4.77
N ARG A 20 43.24 25.37 4.01
CA ARG A 20 42.11 26.10 4.58
C ARG A 20 41.36 25.07 5.43
N THR A 21 41.31 25.27 6.74
CA THR A 21 40.35 24.57 7.59
C THR A 21 38.99 24.90 7.02
N ALA A 22 38.30 23.92 6.42
CA ALA A 22 36.92 24.11 5.98
C ALA A 22 36.12 24.52 7.21
N ASP A 23 35.42 25.65 7.12
CA ASP A 23 34.51 26.05 8.19
C ASP A 23 33.49 24.92 8.38
N THR A 24 33.15 24.62 9.63
CA THR A 24 32.28 23.49 9.99
C THR A 24 30.92 24.04 10.40
N VAL A 25 29.84 23.50 9.82
CA VAL A 25 28.46 23.91 10.11
C VAL A 25 27.67 22.70 10.57
N ALA A 26 26.97 22.81 11.70
CA ALA A 26 26.07 21.75 12.16
C ALA A 26 24.80 21.75 11.30
N PHE A 27 24.25 20.58 11.00
CA PHE A 27 23.07 20.45 10.14
C PHE A 27 21.87 21.26 10.64
N ARG A 28 21.66 21.32 11.96
CA ARG A 28 20.60 22.14 12.58
C ARG A 28 20.73 23.64 12.30
N ASP A 29 21.95 24.11 12.12
CA ASP A 29 22.28 25.52 11.89
C ASP A 29 22.44 25.81 10.37
N LEU A 30 22.32 24.78 9.53
CA LEU A 30 22.55 24.88 8.09
C LEU A 30 21.48 25.71 7.39
N GLY A 31 20.22 25.67 7.85
CA GLY A 31 19.15 26.51 7.31
C GLY A 31 19.43 28.01 7.46
N ASP A 32 19.90 28.41 8.65
CA ASP A 32 20.30 29.79 8.93
C ASP A 32 21.52 30.18 8.09
N TRP A 33 22.52 29.28 8.01
CA TRP A 33 23.70 29.50 7.17
C TRP A 33 23.35 29.69 5.68
N VAL A 34 22.43 28.88 5.14
CA VAL A 34 21.94 29.00 3.76
C VAL A 34 21.21 30.31 3.55
N SER A 35 20.44 30.76 4.53
CA SER A 35 19.71 32.04 4.48
C SER A 35 20.68 33.23 4.47
N ASP A 36 21.68 33.23 5.36
CA ASP A 36 22.70 34.27 5.40
C ASP A 36 23.50 34.35 4.09
N ARG A 37 23.84 33.19 3.50
CA ARG A 37 24.54 33.13 2.21
C ARG A 37 23.67 33.54 1.04
N THR A 38 22.38 33.20 1.09
CA THR A 38 21.39 33.68 0.11
C THR A 38 21.33 35.21 0.14
N GLU A 39 21.25 35.83 1.31
CA GLU A 39 21.26 37.30 1.44
C GLU A 39 22.59 37.91 0.98
N ALA A 40 23.72 37.32 1.34
CA ALA A 40 25.04 37.82 0.93
C ALA A 40 25.29 37.75 -0.59
N GLU A 41 24.89 36.65 -1.23
CA GLU A 41 25.15 36.40 -2.66
C GLU A 41 24.06 37.00 -3.57
N LEU A 42 22.82 37.09 -3.08
CA LEU A 42 21.66 37.53 -3.87
C LEU A 42 21.06 38.86 -3.39
N GLY A 43 21.54 39.46 -2.30
CA GLY A 43 21.10 40.77 -1.84
C GLY A 43 21.24 41.84 -2.93
N GLY A 44 22.39 41.87 -3.62
CA GLY A 44 22.59 42.78 -4.76
C GLY A 44 21.67 42.50 -5.95
N PHE A 45 21.20 41.26 -6.13
CA PHE A 45 20.18 40.93 -7.12
C PHE A 45 18.83 41.54 -6.75
N PHE A 46 18.37 41.38 -5.51
CA PHE A 46 17.09 41.92 -5.07
C PHE A 46 17.09 43.45 -5.04
N GLU A 47 18.21 44.07 -4.63
CA GLU A 47 18.40 45.53 -4.73
C GLU A 47 18.33 46.02 -6.19
N SER A 48 19.03 45.33 -7.10
CA SER A 48 19.01 45.67 -8.53
C SER A 48 17.62 45.50 -9.14
N ALA A 49 16.91 44.43 -8.77
CA ALA A 49 15.54 44.19 -9.21
C ALA A 49 14.60 45.29 -8.68
N ALA A 50 14.71 45.68 -7.41
CA ALA A 50 13.94 46.77 -6.82
C ALA A 50 14.18 48.10 -7.53
N GLN A 51 15.42 48.40 -7.89
CA GLN A 51 15.77 49.59 -8.66
C GLN A 51 15.11 49.58 -10.05
N ILE A 52 15.11 48.43 -10.75
CA ILE A 52 14.45 48.30 -12.06
C ILE A 52 12.92 48.43 -11.93
N PHE A 53 12.32 47.91 -10.85
CA PHE A 53 10.90 48.11 -10.58
C PHE A 53 10.57 49.60 -10.35
N ALA A 54 11.41 50.33 -9.63
CA ALA A 54 11.25 51.77 -9.46
C ALA A 54 11.34 52.51 -10.81
N GLU A 55 12.28 52.14 -11.69
CA GLU A 55 12.36 52.68 -13.06
C GLU A 55 11.07 52.39 -13.85
N ILE A 56 10.52 51.18 -13.75
CA ILE A 56 9.29 50.79 -14.46
C ILE A 56 8.07 51.57 -13.94
N GLU A 57 7.94 51.77 -12.62
CA GLU A 57 6.86 52.56 -12.05
C GLU A 57 6.98 54.04 -12.43
N GLU A 58 8.20 54.61 -12.48
CA GLU A 58 8.40 55.97 -12.99
C GLU A 58 7.96 56.07 -14.45
N MET A 59 8.40 55.15 -15.32
CA MET A 59 8.00 55.12 -16.72
C MET A 59 6.48 54.91 -16.91
N LYS A 60 5.83 54.19 -16.00
CA LYS A 60 4.37 54.03 -16.00
C LYS A 60 3.68 55.36 -15.68
N GLU A 61 4.17 56.14 -14.71
CA GLU A 61 3.64 57.48 -14.42
C GLU A 61 3.84 58.44 -15.60
N GLU A 62 4.98 58.37 -16.28
CA GLU A 62 5.21 59.12 -17.52
C GLU A 62 4.22 58.73 -18.63
N LEU A 63 4.02 57.43 -18.82
CA LEU A 63 3.05 56.90 -19.78
C LEU A 63 1.61 57.35 -19.48
N ILE A 64 1.21 57.38 -18.20
CA ILE A 64 -0.11 57.87 -17.78
C ILE A 64 -0.27 59.36 -18.14
N ARG A 65 0.76 60.17 -17.89
CA ARG A 65 0.79 61.59 -18.24
C ARG A 65 0.69 61.81 -19.75
N ASP A 66 1.45 61.06 -20.54
CA ASP A 66 1.50 61.19 -22.00
C ASP A 66 0.22 60.67 -22.68
N ILE A 67 -0.45 59.67 -22.09
CA ILE A 67 -1.82 59.29 -22.45
C ILE A 67 -2.80 60.43 -22.18
N GLY A 68 -2.67 61.11 -21.04
CA GLY A 68 -3.44 62.30 -20.71
C GLY A 68 -3.26 63.40 -21.76
N GLY A 69 -2.01 63.65 -22.16
CA GLY A 69 -1.65 64.57 -23.24
C GLY A 69 -2.27 64.18 -24.59
N LEU A 70 -2.16 62.90 -24.99
CA LEU A 70 -2.78 62.39 -26.21
C LEU A 70 -4.30 62.56 -26.20
N LYS A 71 -4.95 62.32 -25.06
CA LYS A 71 -6.41 62.47 -24.91
C LYS A 71 -6.88 63.92 -25.08
N ALA A 72 -6.08 64.88 -24.59
CA ALA A 72 -6.37 66.31 -24.65
C ALA A 72 -5.90 67.00 -25.93
N ALA A 73 -5.14 66.32 -26.79
CA ALA A 73 -4.57 66.90 -28.00
C ALA A 73 -5.65 67.25 -29.05
N GLU A 74 -5.50 68.44 -29.64
CA GLU A 74 -6.35 68.93 -30.72
C GLU A 74 -5.71 68.63 -32.09
N PRO A 75 -6.47 68.09 -33.06
CA PRO A 75 -5.95 67.77 -34.38
C PRO A 75 -5.84 69.03 -35.27
N PRO A 76 -5.02 68.98 -36.34
CA PRO A 76 -5.04 70.02 -37.36
C PRO A 76 -6.39 70.06 -38.11
N GLU A 77 -6.71 71.21 -38.71
CA GLU A 77 -7.94 71.37 -39.50
C GLU A 77 -7.95 70.41 -40.72
N LEU A 78 -8.88 69.46 -40.70
CA LEU A 78 -8.99 68.38 -41.68
C LEU A 78 -10.46 68.00 -41.93
N PRO A 79 -10.78 67.27 -43.01
CA PRO A 79 -12.15 66.83 -43.29
C PRO A 79 -12.75 65.98 -42.14
N SER A 80 -14.02 66.22 -41.82
CA SER A 80 -14.73 65.58 -40.69
C SER A 80 -14.65 64.05 -40.66
N ARG A 81 -14.62 63.40 -41.84
CA ARG A 81 -14.46 61.95 -41.95
C ARG A 81 -13.09 61.46 -41.45
N VAL A 82 -12.02 62.22 -41.72
CA VAL A 82 -10.65 61.90 -41.29
C VAL A 82 -10.51 62.10 -39.79
N LEU A 83 -11.03 63.22 -39.26
CA LEU A 83 -11.05 63.51 -37.83
C LEU A 83 -11.76 62.41 -37.02
N ARG A 84 -12.95 61.99 -37.45
CA ARG A 84 -13.71 60.92 -36.76
C ARG A 84 -12.95 59.59 -36.69
N VAL A 85 -12.28 59.20 -37.78
CA VAL A 85 -11.51 57.96 -37.83
C VAL A 85 -10.26 58.05 -36.94
N GLY A 86 -9.59 59.21 -36.92
CA GLY A 86 -8.42 59.42 -36.08
C GLY A 86 -8.74 59.51 -34.59
N PHE A 87 -9.84 60.14 -34.19
CA PHE A 87 -10.31 60.13 -32.79
C PHE A 87 -10.69 58.73 -32.31
N ALA A 88 -11.43 57.96 -33.12
CA ALA A 88 -11.74 56.57 -32.77
C ALA A 88 -10.47 55.70 -32.65
N ALA A 89 -9.46 55.95 -33.50
CA ALA A 89 -8.18 55.28 -33.41
C ALA A 89 -7.38 55.68 -32.16
N ARG A 90 -7.40 56.96 -31.78
CA ARG A 90 -6.81 57.47 -30.53
C ARG A 90 -7.43 56.79 -29.31
N ASP A 91 -8.76 56.79 -29.21
CA ASP A 91 -9.45 56.24 -28.03
C ASP A 91 -9.24 54.72 -27.93
N SER A 92 -9.21 54.03 -29.07
CA SER A 92 -8.85 52.61 -29.15
C SER A 92 -7.42 52.34 -28.67
N LEU A 93 -6.46 53.18 -29.08
CA LEU A 93 -5.06 53.09 -28.67
C LEU A 93 -4.88 53.32 -27.17
N ILE A 94 -5.49 54.37 -26.63
CA ILE A 94 -5.51 54.66 -25.17
C ILE A 94 -6.08 53.46 -24.40
N LYS A 95 -7.21 52.90 -24.87
CA LYS A 95 -7.81 51.73 -24.22
C LYS A 95 -6.88 50.53 -24.17
N GLN A 96 -6.16 50.23 -25.25
CA GLN A 96 -5.22 49.09 -25.26
C GLN A 96 -4.03 49.33 -24.32
N ILE A 97 -3.55 50.57 -24.23
CA ILE A 97 -2.40 50.89 -23.38
C ILE A 97 -2.76 50.88 -21.89
N ASN A 98 -3.97 51.34 -21.53
CA ASN A 98 -4.44 51.26 -20.15
C ASN A 98 -4.44 49.83 -19.62
N VAL A 99 -4.68 48.81 -20.47
CA VAL A 99 -4.58 47.40 -20.08
C VAL A 99 -3.17 47.01 -19.61
N VAL A 100 -2.12 47.63 -20.17
CA VAL A 100 -0.73 47.41 -19.73
C VAL A 100 -0.49 48.15 -18.41
N ILE A 101 -0.90 49.42 -18.32
CA ILE A 101 -0.75 50.24 -17.11
C ILE A 101 -1.38 49.54 -15.90
N ASP A 102 -2.60 49.00 -16.06
CA ASP A 102 -3.33 48.32 -14.99
C ASP A 102 -2.62 47.06 -14.49
N ARG A 103 -1.71 46.48 -15.29
CA ARG A 103 -0.96 45.28 -14.94
C ARG A 103 0.40 45.58 -14.31
N ILE A 104 0.95 46.78 -14.52
CA ILE A 104 2.22 47.16 -13.93
C ILE A 104 1.99 47.43 -12.44
N SER A 105 2.40 46.47 -11.62
CA SER A 105 2.42 46.57 -10.17
C SER A 105 3.65 45.85 -9.64
N THR A 106 4.32 46.43 -8.66
CA THR A 106 5.45 45.80 -7.97
C THR A 106 5.02 44.47 -7.31
N PRO A 107 5.63 43.32 -7.68
CA PRO A 107 5.35 42.04 -7.07
C PRO A 107 6.03 41.91 -5.70
N VAL A 108 5.78 40.79 -5.01
CA VAL A 108 6.61 40.38 -3.87
C VAL A 108 8.05 40.19 -4.37
N MET A 109 9.04 40.62 -3.58
CA MET A 109 10.46 40.54 -3.94
C MET A 109 11.02 39.13 -3.72
N ASP A 110 10.42 38.16 -4.40
CA ASP A 110 10.90 36.78 -4.51
C ASP A 110 11.07 36.39 -5.98
N TYR A 111 11.91 35.39 -6.25
CA TYR A 111 12.26 35.01 -7.62
C TYR A 111 11.05 34.52 -8.45
N PRO A 112 10.16 33.65 -7.95
CA PRO A 112 8.97 33.24 -8.68
C PRO A 112 8.06 34.41 -9.08
N ALA A 113 7.78 35.33 -8.18
CA ALA A 113 6.87 36.45 -8.41
C ALA A 113 7.46 37.46 -9.41
N ILE A 114 8.77 37.73 -9.33
CA ILE A 114 9.47 38.60 -10.31
C ILE A 114 9.44 37.96 -11.71
N MET A 115 9.64 36.65 -11.81
CA MET A 115 9.57 35.94 -13.09
C MET A 115 8.17 35.95 -13.70
N GLU A 116 7.13 35.74 -12.88
CA GLU A 116 5.75 35.80 -13.32
C GLU A 116 5.37 37.21 -13.81
N PHE A 117 5.78 38.24 -13.07
CA PHE A 117 5.63 39.63 -13.48
C PHE A 117 6.22 39.88 -14.87
N CYS A 118 7.50 39.52 -15.09
CA CYS A 118 8.16 39.69 -16.38
C CYS A 118 7.39 39.04 -17.53
N ARG A 119 6.91 37.81 -17.34
CA ARG A 119 6.13 37.08 -18.35
C ARG A 119 4.78 37.75 -18.63
N SER A 120 4.10 38.21 -17.58
CA SER A 120 2.78 38.83 -17.67
C SER A 120 2.83 40.16 -18.43
N ILE A 121 3.81 41.02 -18.12
CA ILE A 121 3.94 42.34 -18.75
C ILE A 121 4.45 42.21 -20.19
N ASP A 122 5.44 41.34 -20.47
CA ASP A 122 5.89 41.11 -21.85
C ASP A 122 4.73 40.68 -22.75
N THR A 123 3.93 39.73 -22.27
CA THR A 123 2.74 39.25 -23.00
C THR A 123 1.72 40.37 -23.23
N ALA A 124 1.51 41.23 -22.22
CA ALA A 124 0.60 42.36 -22.31
C ALA A 124 1.09 43.43 -23.29
N LEU A 125 2.39 43.73 -23.28
CA LEU A 125 3.01 44.70 -24.19
C LEU A 125 2.96 44.22 -25.64
N ASP A 126 3.32 42.97 -25.92
CA ASP A 126 3.29 42.42 -27.27
C ASP A 126 1.85 42.39 -27.83
N ALA A 127 0.89 41.95 -27.02
CA ALA A 127 -0.53 41.99 -27.39
C ALA A 127 -1.03 43.43 -27.65
N THR A 128 -0.54 44.40 -26.88
CA THR A 128 -0.90 45.82 -27.04
C THR A 128 -0.33 46.40 -28.33
N ILE A 129 0.93 46.10 -28.66
CA ILE A 129 1.57 46.52 -29.90
C ILE A 129 0.83 45.92 -31.11
N GLU A 130 0.51 44.62 -31.06
CA GLU A 130 -0.20 43.93 -32.14
C GLU A 130 -1.61 44.51 -32.37
N LYS A 131 -2.41 44.61 -31.31
CA LYS A 131 -3.80 45.11 -31.38
C LYS A 131 -3.88 46.59 -31.73
N SER A 132 -2.87 47.37 -31.35
CA SER A 132 -2.84 48.82 -31.61
C SER A 132 -2.27 49.19 -32.98
N ALA A 133 -1.63 48.29 -33.73
CA ALA A 133 -0.93 48.61 -34.99
C ALA A 133 -1.75 49.45 -36.01
N LYS A 134 -3.02 49.07 -36.26
CA LYS A 134 -3.91 49.82 -37.16
C LYS A 134 -4.36 51.16 -36.58
N SER A 135 -4.54 51.22 -35.26
CA SER A 135 -4.95 52.42 -34.54
C SER A 135 -3.79 53.42 -34.42
N HIS A 136 -2.57 52.92 -34.22
CA HIS A 136 -1.32 53.68 -34.20
C HIS A 136 -1.13 54.48 -35.49
N HIS A 137 -1.22 53.84 -36.66
CA HIS A 137 -1.00 54.54 -37.93
C HIS A 137 -1.98 55.70 -38.15
N ARG A 138 -3.26 55.50 -37.77
CA ARG A 138 -4.33 56.49 -37.93
C ARG A 138 -4.25 57.61 -36.89
N ALA A 139 -3.94 57.28 -35.64
CA ALA A 139 -3.77 58.26 -34.58
C ALA A 139 -2.51 59.11 -34.81
N LYS A 140 -1.39 58.48 -35.23
CA LYS A 140 -0.12 59.16 -35.52
C LYS A 140 -0.22 60.18 -36.65
N TYR A 141 -1.15 59.97 -37.59
CA TYR A 141 -1.40 60.94 -38.66
C TYR A 141 -1.97 62.27 -38.13
N LEU A 142 -2.80 62.22 -37.07
CA LEU A 142 -3.39 63.42 -36.45
C LEU A 142 -2.58 63.96 -35.27
N PHE A 143 -1.97 63.07 -34.49
CA PHE A 143 -1.29 63.35 -33.22
C PHE A 143 0.14 62.76 -33.23
N PRO A 144 1.01 63.19 -34.16
CA PRO A 144 2.31 62.54 -34.37
C PRO A 144 3.24 62.69 -33.16
N LYS A 145 3.16 63.79 -32.42
CA LYS A 145 4.00 64.06 -31.26
C LYS A 145 3.57 63.21 -30.07
N GLU A 146 2.28 63.24 -29.76
CA GLU A 146 1.69 62.59 -28.60
C GLU A 146 1.70 61.06 -28.75
N VAL A 147 1.39 60.54 -29.93
CA VAL A 147 1.54 59.09 -30.22
C VAL A 147 3.01 58.68 -30.20
N GLY A 148 3.92 59.56 -30.62
CA GLY A 148 5.36 59.33 -30.56
C GLY A 148 5.88 59.20 -29.12
N ALA A 149 5.40 60.06 -28.22
CA ALA A 149 5.78 60.07 -26.80
C ALA A 149 5.30 58.78 -26.10
N VAL A 150 4.01 58.46 -26.21
CA VAL A 150 3.42 57.22 -25.68
C VAL A 150 4.14 55.95 -26.13
N PHE A 151 4.53 55.84 -27.41
CA PHE A 151 5.27 54.68 -27.91
C PHE A 151 6.75 54.67 -27.50
N THR A 152 7.30 55.82 -27.13
CA THR A 152 8.63 55.91 -26.51
C THR A 152 8.59 55.35 -25.11
N ASP A 153 7.58 55.70 -24.31
CA ASP A 153 7.40 55.19 -22.95
C ASP A 153 7.20 53.67 -22.93
N LEU A 154 6.34 53.15 -23.82
CA LEU A 154 6.17 51.69 -23.98
C LEU A 154 7.47 50.98 -24.35
N ARG A 155 8.31 51.61 -25.18
CA ARG A 155 9.64 51.08 -25.53
C ARG A 155 10.57 51.11 -24.32
N ASN A 156 10.55 52.18 -23.53
CA ASN A 156 11.38 52.32 -22.33
C ASN A 156 11.01 51.24 -21.29
N ILE A 157 9.71 51.01 -21.06
CA ILE A 157 9.22 49.91 -20.20
C ILE A 157 9.72 48.56 -20.72
N LYS A 158 9.63 48.31 -22.04
CA LYS A 158 10.14 47.06 -22.65
C LYS A 158 11.66 46.89 -22.48
N ILE A 159 12.42 47.97 -22.52
CA ILE A 159 13.87 47.95 -22.26
C ILE A 159 14.14 47.59 -20.79
N SER A 160 13.43 48.20 -19.84
CA SER A 160 13.61 47.88 -18.41
C SER A 160 13.19 46.45 -18.07
N LEU A 161 12.14 45.92 -18.71
CA LEU A 161 11.77 44.50 -18.59
C LEU A 161 12.85 43.57 -19.15
N ALA A 162 13.49 43.93 -20.27
CA ALA A 162 14.62 43.16 -20.80
C ALA A 162 15.79 43.13 -19.81
N LYS A 163 16.14 44.28 -19.19
CA LYS A 163 17.15 44.32 -18.12
C LYS A 163 16.79 43.39 -16.95
N LEU A 164 15.51 43.37 -16.55
CA LEU A 164 15.04 42.50 -15.47
C LEU A 164 15.11 41.02 -15.85
N ARG A 165 14.78 40.66 -17.10
CA ARG A 165 14.97 39.29 -17.62
C ARG A 165 16.44 38.89 -17.63
N ASP A 166 17.33 39.74 -18.12
CA ASP A 166 18.76 39.46 -18.15
C ASP A 166 19.31 39.25 -16.73
N LEU A 167 18.81 40.02 -15.76
CA LEU A 167 19.14 39.87 -14.35
C LEU A 167 18.65 38.53 -13.78
N LEU A 168 17.42 38.12 -14.11
CA LEU A 168 16.86 36.80 -13.73
C LEU A 168 17.64 35.65 -14.36
N ASP A 169 17.99 35.74 -15.64
CA ASP A 169 18.69 34.67 -16.35
C ASP A 169 20.12 34.50 -15.83
N ARG A 170 20.77 35.58 -15.41
CA ARG A 170 22.13 35.55 -14.85
C ARG A 170 22.19 34.87 -13.48
N GLU A 171 21.27 35.19 -12.57
CA GLU A 171 21.30 34.68 -11.20
C GLU A 171 20.39 33.46 -10.98
N GLY A 172 19.53 33.11 -11.95
CA GLY A 172 18.51 32.08 -11.81
C GLY A 172 19.05 30.67 -11.53
N VAL A 173 20.26 30.35 -11.98
CA VAL A 173 20.92 29.07 -11.64
C VAL A 173 21.31 29.05 -10.16
N LYS A 174 21.83 30.17 -9.62
CA LYS A 174 22.22 30.26 -8.21
C LYS A 174 21.01 30.22 -7.29
N ILE A 175 19.95 30.96 -7.62
CA ILE A 175 18.70 30.99 -6.84
C ILE A 175 18.12 29.58 -6.72
N LYS A 176 18.00 28.86 -7.84
CA LYS A 176 17.54 27.46 -7.82
C LYS A 176 18.47 26.53 -7.02
N GLY A 177 19.77 26.83 -6.98
CA GLY A 177 20.73 26.11 -6.14
C GLY A 177 20.42 26.26 -4.65
N PHE A 178 20.22 27.50 -4.17
CA PHE A 178 19.84 27.78 -2.79
C PHE A 178 18.47 27.18 -2.42
N ASP A 179 17.48 27.27 -3.32
CA ASP A 179 16.16 26.66 -3.12
C ASP A 179 16.27 25.13 -2.98
N GLY A 180 17.04 24.49 -3.87
CA GLY A 180 17.25 23.04 -3.83
C GLY A 180 17.96 22.55 -2.56
N ILE A 181 18.92 23.32 -2.06
CA ILE A 181 19.58 23.06 -0.77
C ILE A 181 18.58 23.17 0.38
N THR A 182 17.74 24.21 0.38
CA THR A 182 16.72 24.43 1.40
C THR A 182 15.68 23.29 1.40
N GLU A 183 15.25 22.84 0.23
CA GLU A 183 14.36 21.69 0.08
C GLU A 183 15.00 20.39 0.60
N ALA A 184 16.27 20.16 0.27
CA ALA A 184 17.02 18.99 0.75
C ALA A 184 17.17 18.99 2.28
N ILE A 185 17.42 20.14 2.91
CA ILE A 185 17.46 20.28 4.39
C ILE A 185 16.13 19.86 5.00
N HIS A 186 15.00 20.37 4.48
CA HIS A 186 13.68 20.00 4.98
C HIS A 186 13.42 18.50 4.82
N ARG A 187 13.72 17.94 3.65
CA ARG A 187 13.52 16.51 3.37
C ARG A 187 14.37 15.60 4.26
N ILE A 188 15.63 15.96 4.54
CA ILE A 188 16.48 15.25 5.53
C ILE A 188 15.84 15.32 6.93
N GLY A 189 15.30 16.48 7.32
CA GLY A 189 14.58 16.65 8.58
C GLY A 189 13.34 15.76 8.68
N ASP A 190 12.57 15.64 7.61
CA ASP A 190 11.38 14.79 7.53
C ASP A 190 11.73 13.30 7.65
N ILE A 191 12.68 12.84 6.84
CA ILE A 191 13.13 11.43 6.85
C ILE A 191 13.70 11.06 8.23
N THR A 192 14.51 11.94 8.83
CA THR A 192 15.05 11.71 10.17
C THR A 192 13.94 11.56 11.22
N ARG A 193 12.91 12.40 11.17
CA ARG A 193 11.75 12.31 12.08
C ARG A 193 10.97 11.01 11.89
N ASP A 194 10.76 10.60 10.65
CA ASP A 194 10.07 9.36 10.33
C ASP A 194 10.86 8.13 10.80
N ILE A 195 12.19 8.14 10.67
CA ILE A 195 13.05 7.08 11.21
C ILE A 195 12.95 6.99 12.74
N VAL A 196 12.98 8.12 13.44
CA VAL A 196 12.83 8.16 14.90
C VAL A 196 11.45 7.65 15.33
N ALA A 197 10.38 8.07 14.65
CA ALA A 197 9.02 7.64 14.94
C ALA A 197 8.83 6.13 14.68
N GLY A 198 9.36 5.62 13.57
CA GLY A 198 9.33 4.19 13.24
C GLY A 198 10.08 3.34 14.27
N ASN A 199 11.28 3.75 14.67
CA ASN A 199 12.05 3.07 15.72
C ASN A 199 11.32 3.05 17.08
N SER A 200 10.64 4.14 17.43
CA SER A 200 9.80 4.21 18.64
C SER A 200 8.63 3.22 18.57
N THR A 201 8.02 3.08 17.39
CA THR A 201 6.95 2.11 17.13
C THR A 201 7.44 0.67 17.25
N ILE A 202 8.60 0.34 16.65
CA ILE A 202 9.25 -0.97 16.81
C ILE A 202 9.49 -1.28 18.29
N LYS A 203 10.03 -0.33 19.06
CA LYS A 203 10.28 -0.52 20.51
C LYS A 203 8.98 -0.76 21.30
N LYS A 204 7.92 -0.03 20.97
CA LYS A 204 6.59 -0.20 21.59
C LYS A 204 6.01 -1.58 21.28
N ASN A 205 6.07 -2.00 20.01
CA ASN A 205 5.61 -3.31 19.57
C ASN A 205 6.42 -4.44 20.21
N GLY A 206 7.75 -4.30 20.32
CA GLY A 206 8.60 -5.25 21.05
C GLY A 206 8.18 -5.40 22.52
N SER A 207 7.88 -4.28 23.20
CA SER A 207 7.38 -4.31 24.58
C SER A 207 6.00 -4.99 24.70
N LYS A 208 5.13 -4.83 23.69
CA LYS A 208 3.84 -5.52 23.62
C LYS A 208 4.04 -7.03 23.43
N THR A 209 4.92 -7.44 22.52
CA THR A 209 5.29 -8.84 22.31
C THR A 209 5.84 -9.49 23.59
N ASP A 210 6.67 -8.79 24.36
CA ASP A 210 7.17 -9.29 25.65
C ASP A 210 6.05 -9.42 26.71
N GLY A 211 5.02 -8.58 26.64
CA GLY A 211 3.80 -8.73 27.43
C GLY A 211 3.04 -10.01 27.07
N ILE A 212 2.77 -10.22 25.78
CA ILE A 212 2.04 -11.39 25.30
C ILE A 212 2.83 -12.69 25.58
N LYS A 213 4.16 -12.68 25.44
CA LYS A 213 5.02 -13.84 25.78
C LYS A 213 4.91 -14.24 27.25
N ARG A 214 4.77 -13.28 28.17
CA ARG A 214 4.53 -13.57 29.59
C ARG A 214 3.16 -14.21 29.79
N GLU A 215 2.12 -13.69 29.13
CA GLU A 215 0.78 -14.28 29.19
C GLU A 215 0.72 -15.69 28.59
N ILE A 216 1.46 -15.96 27.52
CA ILE A 216 1.64 -17.31 26.95
C ILE A 216 2.30 -18.23 27.98
N SER A 217 3.35 -17.75 28.65
CA SER A 217 4.05 -18.52 29.69
C SER A 217 3.12 -18.84 30.86
N ASP A 218 2.28 -17.89 31.28
CA ASP A 218 1.27 -18.08 32.33
C ASP A 218 0.19 -19.09 31.89
N CYS A 219 -0.27 -19.04 30.64
CA CYS A 219 -1.22 -20.01 30.10
C CYS A 219 -0.60 -21.42 30.01
N ALA A 220 0.66 -21.53 29.57
CA ALA A 220 1.39 -22.79 29.53
C ALA A 220 1.58 -23.37 30.94
N ALA A 221 1.93 -22.53 31.93
CA ALA A 221 2.05 -22.95 33.32
C ALA A 221 0.71 -23.44 33.90
N LYS A 222 -0.41 -22.78 33.55
CA LYS A 222 -1.76 -23.24 33.95
C LYS A 222 -2.11 -24.58 33.32
N LEU A 223 -1.78 -24.80 32.05
CA LEU A 223 -1.96 -26.10 31.39
C LEU A 223 -1.12 -27.20 32.05
N GLU A 224 0.12 -26.88 32.43
CA GLU A 224 0.99 -27.82 33.14
C GLU A 224 0.47 -28.14 34.55
N GLN A 225 -0.05 -27.17 35.28
CA GLN A 225 -0.70 -27.43 36.57
C GLN A 225 -1.96 -28.29 36.40
N LEU A 226 -2.72 -28.02 35.34
CA LEU A 226 -3.92 -28.77 35.00
C LEU A 226 -3.56 -30.23 34.68
N SER A 227 -2.45 -30.48 33.96
CA SER A 227 -1.97 -31.83 33.62
C SER A 227 -1.54 -32.67 34.83
N GLN A 228 -1.15 -32.02 35.92
CA GLN A 228 -0.77 -32.67 37.19
C GLN A 228 -1.96 -32.95 38.10
N SER A 229 -3.16 -32.50 37.74
CA SER A 229 -4.36 -32.71 38.55
C SER A 229 -4.89 -34.14 38.45
N LYS A 230 -5.54 -34.61 39.51
CA LYS A 230 -6.20 -35.93 39.50
C LYS A 230 -7.36 -35.99 38.48
N GLU A 231 -8.05 -34.88 38.29
CA GLU A 231 -9.11 -34.73 37.27
C GLU A 231 -8.57 -34.93 35.86
N TRP A 232 -7.31 -34.55 35.60
CA TRP A 232 -6.65 -34.76 34.31
C TRP A 232 -6.38 -36.21 34.01
N SER A 233 -5.90 -36.98 34.99
CA SER A 233 -5.71 -38.42 34.81
C SER A 233 -7.03 -39.11 34.44
N SER A 234 -8.13 -38.75 35.12
CA SER A 234 -9.47 -39.28 34.79
C SER A 234 -9.95 -38.83 33.41
N PHE A 235 -9.66 -37.59 33.01
CA PHE A 235 -9.97 -37.09 31.66
C PHE A 235 -9.19 -37.84 30.58
N VAL A 236 -7.88 -38.05 30.75
CA VAL A 236 -7.03 -38.80 29.81
C VAL A 236 -7.48 -40.25 29.71
N GLU A 237 -7.80 -40.91 30.83
CA GLU A 237 -8.36 -42.27 30.80
C GLU A 237 -9.68 -42.36 30.03
N LEU A 238 -10.54 -41.35 30.13
CA LEU A 238 -11.78 -41.29 29.35
C LEU A 238 -11.51 -41.03 27.87
N GLU A 239 -10.57 -40.15 27.51
CA GLU A 239 -10.16 -39.93 26.11
C GLU A 239 -9.57 -41.21 25.49
N ASP A 240 -8.76 -41.95 26.23
CA ASP A 240 -8.16 -43.20 25.75
C ASP A 240 -9.21 -44.31 25.60
N LYS A 241 -10.14 -44.43 26.56
CA LYS A 241 -11.29 -45.33 26.44
C LYS A 241 -12.18 -44.97 25.26
N LEU A 242 -12.40 -43.68 25.00
CA LEU A 242 -13.18 -43.23 23.84
C LEU A 242 -12.52 -43.69 22.54
N LYS A 243 -11.21 -43.47 22.39
CA LYS A 243 -10.44 -43.90 21.22
C LYS A 243 -10.46 -45.41 21.03
N GLU A 244 -10.31 -46.17 22.11
CA GLU A 244 -10.39 -47.64 22.08
C GLU A 244 -11.77 -48.10 21.58
N ARG A 245 -12.84 -47.51 22.11
CA ARG A 245 -14.22 -47.85 21.72
C ARG A 245 -14.55 -47.44 20.29
N GLU A 246 -14.10 -46.28 19.82
CA GLU A 246 -14.24 -45.87 18.42
C GLU A 246 -13.53 -46.83 17.47
N LEU A 247 -12.34 -47.29 17.84
CA LEU A 247 -11.60 -48.30 17.07
C LEU A 247 -12.36 -49.63 17.02
N GLU A 248 -12.91 -50.10 18.14
CA GLU A 248 -13.75 -51.30 18.18
C GLU A 248 -15.01 -51.17 17.32
N VAL A 249 -15.71 -50.03 17.39
CA VAL A 249 -16.88 -49.73 16.56
C VAL A 249 -16.51 -49.80 15.07
N SER A 250 -15.38 -49.21 14.68
CA SER A 250 -14.87 -49.28 13.31
C SER A 250 -14.52 -50.72 12.92
N ASN A 251 -13.91 -51.50 13.82
CA ASN A 251 -13.56 -52.88 13.56
C ASN A 251 -14.80 -53.75 13.35
N ILE A 252 -15.85 -53.61 14.16
CA ILE A 252 -17.10 -54.35 13.97
C ILE A 252 -17.78 -53.95 12.67
N LYS A 253 -17.81 -52.65 12.36
CA LYS A 253 -18.34 -52.15 11.08
C LYS A 253 -17.64 -52.82 9.89
N ASN A 254 -16.31 -52.87 9.91
CA ASN A 254 -15.52 -53.51 8.86
C ASN A 254 -15.76 -55.02 8.80
N ASN A 255 -15.75 -55.71 9.94
CA ASN A 255 -16.06 -57.14 10.02
C ASN A 255 -17.43 -57.48 9.45
N VAL A 256 -18.46 -56.66 9.74
CA VAL A 256 -19.79 -56.88 9.17
C VAL A 256 -19.83 -56.57 7.68
N LEU A 257 -19.14 -55.53 7.22
CA LEU A 257 -19.01 -55.28 5.78
C LEU A 257 -18.33 -56.46 5.06
N GLU A 258 -17.28 -57.03 5.64
CA GLU A 258 -16.59 -58.22 5.11
C GLU A 258 -17.48 -59.45 5.00
N LEU A 259 -18.43 -59.65 5.94
CA LEU A 259 -19.42 -60.73 5.85
C LEU A 259 -20.32 -60.58 4.60
N PHE A 260 -20.60 -59.36 4.14
CA PHE A 260 -21.49 -59.10 3.00
C PHE A 260 -20.75 -59.02 1.65
N ILE A 261 -19.43 -58.78 1.64
CA ILE A 261 -18.62 -58.70 0.40
C ILE A 261 -18.85 -59.90 -0.54
N PRO A 262 -18.86 -61.16 -0.07
CA PRO A 262 -19.04 -62.31 -0.97
C PRO A 262 -20.43 -62.34 -1.62
N LEU A 263 -21.44 -61.69 -1.01
CA LEU A 263 -22.79 -61.55 -1.57
C LEU A 263 -22.92 -60.45 -2.62
N ASN A 264 -21.98 -59.50 -2.70
CA ASN A 264 -22.10 -58.30 -3.56
C ASN A 264 -22.45 -58.62 -5.01
N LYS A 265 -21.90 -59.69 -5.59
CA LYS A 265 -22.21 -60.07 -6.99
C LYS A 265 -23.64 -60.60 -7.14
N ALA A 266 -24.15 -61.32 -6.15
CA ALA A 266 -25.52 -61.80 -6.13
C ALA A 266 -26.50 -60.65 -5.89
N LEU A 267 -26.22 -59.79 -4.90
CA LEU A 267 -27.00 -58.58 -4.59
C LEU A 267 -27.08 -57.62 -5.78
N ASN A 268 -25.97 -57.32 -6.45
CA ASN A 268 -25.97 -56.49 -7.65
C ASN A 268 -26.75 -57.13 -8.82
N ARG A 269 -26.78 -58.46 -8.90
CA ARG A 269 -27.57 -59.17 -9.91
C ARG A 269 -29.06 -59.13 -9.58
N MET A 270 -29.44 -59.29 -8.31
CA MET A 270 -30.81 -59.08 -7.83
C MET A 270 -31.29 -57.65 -8.14
N LYS A 271 -30.46 -56.64 -7.86
CA LYS A 271 -30.75 -55.23 -8.18
C LYS A 271 -31.06 -55.04 -9.66
N LYS A 272 -30.18 -55.51 -10.55
CA LYS A 272 -30.35 -55.43 -12.01
C LYS A 272 -31.58 -56.20 -12.53
N GLN A 273 -31.85 -57.38 -11.98
CA GLN A 273 -33.04 -58.15 -12.35
C GLN A 273 -34.34 -57.45 -11.92
N SER A 274 -34.30 -56.70 -10.81
CA SER A 274 -35.43 -55.89 -10.36
C SER A 274 -35.63 -54.60 -11.14
N GLU A 275 -34.56 -53.95 -11.55
CA GLU A 275 -34.63 -52.78 -12.44
C GLU A 275 -35.11 -53.16 -13.86
N SER A 276 -34.76 -54.36 -14.34
CA SER A 276 -35.19 -54.87 -15.65
C SER A 276 -36.56 -55.55 -15.67
N GLY A 277 -37.27 -55.61 -14.54
CA GLY A 277 -38.60 -56.21 -14.42
C GLY A 277 -38.65 -57.75 -14.52
N ARG A 278 -37.49 -58.42 -14.57
CA ARG A 278 -37.40 -59.90 -14.61
C ARG A 278 -37.71 -60.55 -13.26
N TYR A 279 -37.49 -59.83 -12.16
CA TYR A 279 -37.83 -60.26 -10.81
C TYR A 279 -38.24 -59.05 -9.97
N THR A 280 -39.46 -58.98 -9.45
CA THR A 280 -39.95 -57.76 -8.80
C THR A 280 -39.68 -57.77 -7.30
N LEU A 281 -38.64 -57.05 -6.85
CA LEU A 281 -38.42 -56.75 -5.44
C LEU A 281 -39.39 -55.67 -4.96
N SER A 282 -39.89 -55.83 -3.73
CA SER A 282 -40.68 -54.84 -3.02
C SER A 282 -39.86 -53.57 -2.75
N LYS A 283 -40.54 -52.45 -2.47
CA LYS A 283 -39.87 -51.18 -2.12
C LYS A 283 -39.00 -51.30 -0.86
N LYS A 284 -39.43 -52.12 0.11
CA LYS A 284 -38.67 -52.40 1.36
C LYS A 284 -37.38 -53.17 1.04
N GLN A 285 -37.48 -54.22 0.22
CA GLN A 285 -36.35 -55.05 -0.21
C GLN A 285 -35.33 -54.27 -1.03
N LYS A 286 -35.76 -53.38 -1.94
CA LYS A 286 -34.84 -52.53 -2.71
C LYS A 286 -33.99 -51.65 -1.81
N LYS A 287 -34.60 -51.05 -0.77
CA LYS A 287 -33.88 -50.23 0.21
C LYS A 287 -32.91 -51.08 1.04
N LEU A 288 -33.34 -52.24 1.53
CA LEU A 288 -32.47 -53.13 2.30
C LEU A 288 -31.31 -53.67 1.48
N LEU A 289 -31.53 -53.96 0.19
CA LEU A 289 -30.48 -54.35 -0.73
C LEU A 289 -29.40 -53.27 -0.86
N ASP A 290 -29.79 -52.01 -1.01
CA ASP A 290 -28.85 -50.88 -1.07
C ASP A 290 -28.08 -50.73 0.27
N VAL A 291 -28.78 -50.84 1.40
CA VAL A 291 -28.16 -50.79 2.73
C VAL A 291 -27.15 -51.94 2.94
N CYS A 292 -27.48 -53.15 2.52
CA CYS A 292 -26.59 -54.32 2.64
C CYS A 292 -25.36 -54.22 1.72
N LEU A 293 -25.45 -53.49 0.60
CA LEU A 293 -24.32 -53.22 -0.30
C LEU A 293 -23.38 -52.13 0.23
N GLU A 294 -23.91 -51.14 0.93
CA GLU A 294 -23.15 -49.95 1.36
C GLU A 294 -22.71 -50.02 2.83
N ASN A 295 -23.65 -50.25 3.75
CA ASN A 295 -23.41 -50.20 5.19
C ASN A 295 -24.38 -51.14 5.95
N PRO A 296 -24.18 -52.47 5.86
CA PRO A 296 -25.11 -53.47 6.39
C PRO A 296 -25.39 -53.33 7.89
N ILE A 297 -24.41 -52.88 8.69
CA ILE A 297 -24.55 -52.69 10.15
C ILE A 297 -25.58 -51.62 10.55
N SER A 298 -26.03 -50.78 9.61
CA SER A 298 -27.05 -49.75 9.86
C SER A 298 -28.49 -50.27 9.80
N ALA A 299 -28.71 -51.46 9.24
CA ALA A 299 -30.03 -52.08 9.18
C ALA A 299 -30.41 -52.78 10.50
N ASP A 300 -31.71 -52.97 10.70
CA ASP A 300 -32.26 -53.75 11.81
C ASP A 300 -32.03 -55.25 11.60
N VAL A 301 -31.83 -56.00 12.69
CA VAL A 301 -31.56 -57.45 12.64
C VAL A 301 -32.72 -58.21 12.00
N ALA A 302 -33.96 -57.89 12.35
CA ALA A 302 -35.12 -58.56 11.79
C ALA A 302 -35.26 -58.28 10.30
N ASP A 303 -35.03 -57.03 9.90
CA ASP A 303 -35.08 -56.63 8.49
C ASP A 303 -34.00 -57.32 7.64
N VAL A 304 -32.79 -57.47 8.17
CA VAL A 304 -31.69 -58.18 7.48
C VAL A 304 -32.01 -59.67 7.38
N ASN A 305 -32.49 -60.29 8.45
CA ASN A 305 -32.84 -61.70 8.44
C ASN A 305 -34.00 -62.00 7.47
N ASP A 306 -35.06 -61.19 7.48
CA ASP A 306 -36.17 -61.29 6.52
C ASP A 306 -35.66 -61.20 5.07
N PHE A 307 -34.78 -60.23 4.79
CA PHE A 307 -34.19 -60.04 3.47
C PHE A 307 -33.31 -61.23 3.05
N LEU A 308 -32.54 -61.81 3.97
CA LEU A 308 -31.66 -62.95 3.71
C LEU A 308 -32.45 -64.23 3.45
N VAL A 309 -33.56 -64.46 4.17
CA VAL A 309 -34.48 -65.59 3.93
C VAL A 309 -35.09 -65.49 2.54
N GLU A 310 -35.52 -64.30 2.12
CA GLU A 310 -36.01 -64.09 0.77
C GLU A 310 -34.91 -64.28 -0.29
N MET A 311 -33.69 -63.79 0.00
CA MET A 311 -32.54 -63.98 -0.88
C MET A 311 -32.22 -65.47 -1.07
N LEU A 312 -32.28 -66.28 0.00
CA LEU A 312 -32.15 -67.74 -0.04
C LEU A 312 -33.14 -68.36 -1.02
N GLN A 313 -34.44 -68.03 -0.91
CA GLN A 313 -35.48 -68.54 -1.82
C GLN A 313 -35.20 -68.21 -3.30
N ILE A 314 -34.67 -67.02 -3.57
CA ILE A 314 -34.34 -66.56 -4.93
C ILE A 314 -33.09 -67.29 -5.47
N VAL A 315 -32.11 -67.53 -4.62
CA VAL A 315 -30.87 -68.25 -4.95
C VAL A 315 -31.18 -69.73 -5.23
N GLU A 316 -32.00 -70.37 -4.40
CA GLU A 316 -32.39 -71.77 -4.50
C GLU A 316 -33.32 -72.06 -5.68
N SER A 317 -34.28 -71.18 -5.96
CA SER A 317 -35.18 -71.30 -7.13
C SER A 317 -34.46 -71.14 -8.48
N GLY A 318 -33.16 -70.78 -8.47
CA GLY A 318 -32.36 -70.58 -9.68
C GLY A 318 -32.70 -69.30 -10.44
N ALA A 319 -33.55 -68.43 -9.89
CA ALA A 319 -33.98 -67.17 -10.53
C ALA A 319 -32.80 -66.23 -10.87
N LEU A 320 -31.72 -66.32 -10.10
CA LEU A 320 -30.48 -65.58 -10.36
C LEU A 320 -29.60 -66.17 -11.47
N GLY A 321 -29.91 -67.33 -12.03
CA GLY A 321 -29.09 -67.98 -13.08
C GLY A 321 -27.62 -68.13 -12.66
N LEU A 322 -27.38 -68.57 -11.43
CA LEU A 322 -26.06 -68.89 -10.88
C LEU A 322 -25.74 -70.36 -11.19
N LYS A 323 -24.45 -70.69 -11.39
CA LYS A 323 -24.00 -72.09 -11.51
C LYS A 323 -24.08 -72.76 -10.13
N ASP A 324 -24.33 -74.08 -10.06
CA ASP A 324 -24.53 -74.81 -8.80
C ASP A 324 -23.45 -74.53 -7.75
N LYS A 325 -22.16 -74.70 -8.10
CA LYS A 325 -21.03 -74.40 -7.19
C LYS A 325 -20.98 -72.95 -6.67
N LYS A 326 -21.58 -72.00 -7.36
CA LYS A 326 -21.68 -70.60 -6.91
C LYS A 326 -22.95 -70.35 -6.10
N ARG A 327 -24.03 -71.07 -6.40
CA ARG A 327 -25.27 -71.05 -5.61
C ARG A 327 -24.98 -71.55 -4.21
N ASP A 328 -24.36 -72.72 -4.09
CA ASP A 328 -24.08 -73.36 -2.80
C ASP A 328 -23.20 -72.46 -1.91
N LYS A 329 -22.15 -71.83 -2.48
CA LYS A 329 -21.32 -70.85 -1.75
C LYS A 329 -22.06 -69.59 -1.28
N ILE A 330 -23.10 -69.18 -2.00
CA ILE A 330 -23.90 -68.02 -1.62
C ILE A 330 -24.88 -68.41 -0.52
N VAL A 331 -25.44 -69.62 -0.57
CA VAL A 331 -26.25 -70.20 0.51
C VAL A 331 -25.42 -70.29 1.80
N ASP A 332 -24.22 -70.89 1.73
CA ASP A 332 -23.30 -71.00 2.89
C ASP A 332 -22.97 -69.61 3.49
N GLN A 333 -22.78 -68.60 2.62
CA GLN A 333 -22.51 -67.24 3.07
C GLN A 333 -23.73 -66.57 3.73
N ILE A 334 -24.94 -66.82 3.21
CA ILE A 334 -26.17 -66.29 3.80
C ILE A 334 -26.37 -66.90 5.19
N ASP A 335 -26.19 -68.21 5.33
CA ASP A 335 -26.26 -68.89 6.63
C ASP A 335 -25.24 -68.31 7.62
N GLN A 336 -23.99 -68.12 7.18
CA GLN A 336 -22.96 -67.47 7.99
C GLN A 336 -23.36 -66.06 8.46
N ILE A 337 -23.99 -65.27 7.59
CA ILE A 337 -24.45 -63.92 7.95
C ILE A 337 -25.62 -64.00 8.93
N MET A 338 -26.62 -64.86 8.71
CA MET A 338 -27.75 -65.01 9.62
C MET A 338 -27.30 -65.39 11.04
N ASP A 339 -26.28 -66.25 11.15
CA ASP A 339 -25.73 -66.66 12.45
C ASP A 339 -24.85 -65.59 13.11
N SER A 340 -24.14 -64.78 12.32
CA SER A 340 -23.11 -63.86 12.81
C SER A 340 -23.54 -62.40 12.91
N PHE A 341 -24.60 -61.98 12.22
CA PHE A 341 -24.98 -60.57 12.11
C PHE A 341 -25.59 -60.04 13.40
N ALA A 342 -26.56 -60.74 13.97
CA ALA A 342 -27.24 -60.34 15.20
C ALA A 342 -26.27 -60.04 16.37
N PRO A 343 -25.34 -60.94 16.75
CA PRO A 343 -24.40 -60.65 17.85
C PRO A 343 -23.42 -59.51 17.52
N LYS A 344 -23.05 -59.33 16.25
CA LYS A 344 -22.19 -58.20 15.83
C LYS A 344 -22.93 -56.87 15.87
N LYS A 345 -24.21 -56.87 15.51
CA LYS A 345 -25.09 -55.69 15.55
C LYS A 345 -25.35 -55.24 16.99
N GLU A 346 -25.69 -56.17 17.88
CA GLU A 346 -25.86 -55.91 19.30
C GLU A 346 -24.59 -55.30 19.94
N ARG A 347 -23.42 -55.88 19.64
CA ARG A 347 -22.14 -55.34 20.12
C ARG A 347 -21.83 -53.96 19.53
N TYR A 348 -22.11 -53.73 18.24
CA TYR A 348 -21.93 -52.42 17.61
C TYR A 348 -22.81 -51.35 18.28
N ASP A 349 -24.09 -51.64 18.49
CA ASP A 349 -25.03 -50.69 19.08
C ASP A 349 -24.66 -50.39 20.54
N THR A 350 -24.23 -51.40 21.30
CA THR A 350 -23.71 -51.25 22.67
C THR A 350 -22.49 -50.34 22.71
N LEU A 351 -21.47 -50.62 21.91
CA LEU A 351 -20.25 -49.82 21.87
C LEU A 351 -20.52 -48.38 21.39
N LYS A 352 -21.44 -48.20 20.43
CA LYS A 352 -21.82 -46.88 19.95
C LYS A 352 -22.52 -46.06 21.03
N PHE A 353 -23.36 -46.70 21.84
CA PHE A 353 -23.96 -46.08 23.03
C PHE A 353 -22.89 -45.72 24.07
N GLU A 354 -21.94 -46.63 24.36
CA GLU A 354 -20.81 -46.35 25.25
C GLU A 354 -19.94 -45.18 24.76
N THR A 355 -19.61 -45.12 23.46
CA THR A 355 -18.89 -43.99 22.85
C THR A 355 -19.63 -42.67 23.07
N HIS A 356 -20.94 -42.66 22.90
CA HIS A 356 -21.76 -41.47 23.12
C HIS A 356 -21.75 -41.03 24.59
N GLU A 357 -21.91 -41.97 25.53
CA GLU A 357 -21.87 -41.70 26.97
C GLU A 357 -20.50 -41.19 27.43
N ILE A 358 -19.41 -41.81 26.98
CA ILE A 358 -18.04 -41.37 27.29
C ILE A 358 -17.81 -39.96 26.72
N GLY A 359 -18.27 -39.69 25.49
CA GLY A 359 -18.18 -38.35 24.88
C GLY A 359 -18.95 -37.28 25.67
N HIS A 360 -20.13 -37.62 26.19
CA HIS A 360 -20.91 -36.72 27.07
C HIS A 360 -20.18 -36.46 28.39
N GLN A 361 -19.66 -37.51 29.04
CA GLN A 361 -18.88 -37.39 30.27
C GLN A 361 -17.66 -36.49 30.07
N ILE A 362 -16.91 -36.66 28.99
CA ILE A 362 -15.76 -35.81 28.64
C ILE A 362 -16.18 -34.35 28.45
N SER A 363 -17.31 -34.09 27.82
CA SER A 363 -17.81 -32.74 27.53
C SER A 363 -18.30 -32.00 28.78
N ASP A 364 -18.84 -32.74 29.75
CA ASP A 364 -19.31 -32.19 31.02
C ASP A 364 -18.17 -31.86 31.99
N LEU A 365 -17.02 -32.52 31.86
CA LEU A 365 -15.87 -32.24 32.70
C LEU A 365 -15.39 -30.80 32.54
N THR A 366 -15.32 -30.08 33.66
CA THR A 366 -14.82 -28.70 33.72
C THR A 366 -13.41 -28.60 33.14
N ILE A 367 -12.58 -29.62 33.36
CA ILE A 367 -11.20 -29.68 32.87
C ILE A 367 -11.10 -29.66 31.34
N SER A 368 -12.07 -30.26 30.64
CA SER A 368 -12.17 -30.24 29.18
C SER A 368 -12.42 -28.82 28.68
N LYS A 369 -13.38 -28.13 29.28
CA LYS A 369 -13.70 -26.72 28.97
C LYS A 369 -12.52 -25.79 29.28
N THR A 370 -11.83 -26.00 30.40
CA THR A 370 -10.65 -25.20 30.78
C THR A 370 -9.48 -25.43 29.83
N LYS A 371 -9.20 -26.68 29.46
CA LYS A 371 -8.16 -27.04 28.47
C LYS A 371 -8.41 -26.33 27.14
N THR A 372 -9.60 -26.50 26.56
CA THR A 372 -9.94 -25.87 25.27
C THR A 372 -9.87 -24.34 25.34
N ALA A 373 -10.29 -23.73 26.46
CA ALA A 373 -10.21 -22.28 26.63
C ALA A 373 -8.75 -21.78 26.72
N LEU A 374 -7.87 -22.50 27.40
CA LEU A 374 -6.44 -22.15 27.50
C LEU A 374 -5.70 -22.38 26.17
N GLU A 375 -5.97 -23.49 25.48
CA GLU A 375 -5.43 -23.76 24.14
C GLU A 375 -5.89 -22.72 23.12
N GLY A 376 -7.17 -22.31 23.18
CA GLY A 376 -7.71 -21.23 22.36
C GLY A 376 -7.02 -19.88 22.62
N GLN A 377 -6.78 -19.54 23.90
CA GLN A 377 -6.03 -18.34 24.27
C GLN A 377 -4.58 -18.38 23.79
N LEU A 378 -3.91 -19.53 23.90
CA LEU A 378 -2.55 -19.72 23.38
C LEU A 378 -2.50 -19.56 21.85
N ALA A 379 -3.43 -20.18 21.14
CA ALA A 379 -3.51 -20.06 19.68
C ALA A 379 -3.71 -18.59 19.26
N GLU A 380 -4.59 -17.86 19.95
CA GLU A 380 -4.86 -16.45 19.65
C GLU A 380 -3.65 -15.57 19.95
N LYS A 381 -3.01 -15.73 21.11
CA LYS A 381 -1.81 -14.97 21.48
C LYS A 381 -0.63 -15.23 20.54
N ASN A 382 -0.45 -16.48 20.08
CA ASN A 382 0.56 -16.82 19.09
C ASN A 382 0.28 -16.14 17.73
N ARG A 383 -0.98 -16.05 17.30
CA ARG A 383 -1.35 -15.29 16.10
C ARG A 383 -1.08 -13.80 16.28
N GLU A 384 -1.39 -13.25 17.45
CA GLU A 384 -1.11 -11.84 17.74
C GLU A 384 0.39 -11.53 17.69
N ILE A 385 1.24 -12.39 18.26
CA ILE A 385 2.70 -12.26 18.14
C ILE A 385 3.15 -12.32 16.68
N ALA A 386 2.69 -13.32 15.93
CA ALA A 386 3.07 -13.47 14.52
C ALA A 386 2.70 -12.23 13.68
N HIS A 387 1.53 -11.65 13.94
CA HIS A 387 1.09 -10.41 13.29
C HIS A 387 1.99 -9.22 13.66
N ILE A 388 2.29 -9.03 14.95
CA ILE A 388 3.16 -7.94 15.40
C ILE A 388 4.58 -8.11 14.84
N ASP A 389 5.10 -9.33 14.78
CA ASP A 389 6.42 -9.64 14.23
C ASP A 389 6.48 -9.33 12.72
N GLU A 390 5.42 -9.62 11.96
CA GLU A 390 5.30 -9.24 10.55
C GLU A 390 5.26 -7.71 10.36
N GLU A 391 4.45 -7.01 11.17
CA GLU A 391 4.41 -5.54 11.16
C GLU A 391 5.77 -4.91 11.48
N MET A 392 6.48 -5.42 12.50
CA MET A 392 7.82 -4.96 12.86
C MET A 392 8.84 -5.25 11.77
N SER A 393 8.75 -6.40 11.09
CA SER A 393 9.64 -6.73 9.97
C SER A 393 9.44 -5.76 8.81
N ASN A 394 8.18 -5.55 8.39
CA ASN A 394 7.84 -4.65 7.30
C ASN A 394 8.29 -3.21 7.59
N LEU A 395 8.00 -2.71 8.80
CA LEU A 395 8.46 -1.39 9.23
C LEU A 395 9.99 -1.32 9.30
N GLY A 396 10.65 -2.38 9.76
CA GLY A 396 12.11 -2.46 9.79
C GLY A 396 12.74 -2.36 8.41
N ASP A 397 12.13 -2.96 7.39
CA ASP A 397 12.61 -2.87 6.01
C ASP A 397 12.33 -1.49 5.38
N GLU A 398 11.17 -0.89 5.65
CA GLU A 398 10.89 0.50 5.26
C GLU A 398 11.92 1.47 5.86
N LEU A 399 12.24 1.31 7.14
CA LEU A 399 13.22 2.15 7.84
C LEU A 399 14.64 1.99 7.27
N LYS A 400 15.03 0.80 6.83
CA LYS A 400 16.31 0.60 6.13
C LYS A 400 16.35 1.37 4.82
N MET A 401 15.29 1.31 4.03
CA MET A 401 15.21 2.04 2.75
C MET A 401 15.30 3.55 2.98
N ARG A 402 14.54 4.08 3.96
CA ARG A 402 14.61 5.49 4.34
C ARG A 402 15.99 5.89 4.87
N SER A 403 16.68 5.00 5.60
CA SER A 403 18.04 5.26 6.06
C SER A 403 19.05 5.33 4.92
N ILE A 404 18.86 4.54 3.85
CA ILE A 404 19.71 4.64 2.64
C ILE A 404 19.44 5.96 1.92
N GLU A 405 18.16 6.30 1.70
CA GLU A 405 17.75 7.57 1.11
C GLU A 405 18.30 8.77 1.89
N LEU A 406 18.29 8.70 3.22
CA LEU A 406 18.85 9.72 4.09
C LEU A 406 20.33 9.94 3.83
N GLU A 407 21.14 8.88 3.74
CA GLU A 407 22.58 9.00 3.50
C GLU A 407 22.90 9.49 2.09
N GLU A 408 22.13 9.07 1.08
CA GLU A 408 22.23 9.61 -0.29
C GLU A 408 21.94 11.11 -0.31
N LEU A 409 20.84 11.53 0.33
CA LEU A 409 20.44 12.93 0.38
C LEU A 409 21.42 13.81 1.17
N LYS A 410 22.02 13.27 2.24
CA LYS A 410 23.09 13.96 2.99
C LYS A 410 24.33 14.19 2.12
N ALA A 411 24.70 13.22 1.29
CA ALA A 411 25.82 13.34 0.36
C ALA A 411 25.52 14.39 -0.73
N GLU A 412 24.33 14.32 -1.34
CA GLU A 412 23.89 15.29 -2.35
C GLU A 412 23.84 16.71 -1.78
N LEU A 413 23.30 16.88 -0.56
CA LEU A 413 23.27 18.17 0.13
C LEU A 413 24.70 18.69 0.39
N SER A 414 25.61 17.82 0.80
CA SER A 414 27.01 18.19 1.04
C SER A 414 27.69 18.66 -0.25
N ASP A 415 27.46 17.99 -1.36
CA ASP A 415 27.99 18.39 -2.67
C ASP A 415 27.37 19.72 -3.13
N ALA A 416 26.07 19.90 -2.95
CA ALA A 416 25.37 21.12 -3.31
C ALA A 416 25.85 22.33 -2.49
N VAL A 417 26.01 22.18 -1.16
CA VAL A 417 26.56 23.24 -0.30
C VAL A 417 28.01 23.57 -0.68
N ASN A 418 28.84 22.54 -0.92
CA ASN A 418 30.24 22.73 -1.32
C ASN A 418 30.40 23.39 -2.71
N SER A 419 29.38 23.32 -3.56
CA SER A 419 29.35 24.04 -4.84
C SER A 419 29.24 25.56 -4.68
N ILE A 420 28.72 26.02 -3.53
CA ILE A 420 28.61 27.43 -3.16
C ILE A 420 29.86 27.86 -2.41
N GLU A 421 30.12 27.21 -1.29
CA GLU A 421 31.29 27.48 -0.44
C GLU A 421 31.75 26.20 0.23
N SER A 422 33.07 26.00 0.27
CA SER A 422 33.64 24.79 0.86
C SER A 422 33.46 24.77 2.37
N VAL A 423 32.50 23.97 2.84
CA VAL A 423 32.07 23.85 4.23
C VAL A 423 31.85 22.38 4.55
N GLN A 424 32.25 21.96 5.75
CA GLN A 424 31.96 20.62 6.24
C GLN A 424 30.65 20.63 7.03
N ILE A 425 29.65 19.89 6.56
CA ILE A 425 28.38 19.70 7.28
C ILE A 425 28.56 18.56 8.29
N VAL A 426 28.17 18.81 9.54
CA VAL A 426 28.08 17.80 10.59
C VAL A 426 26.62 17.42 10.77
N PHE A 427 26.26 16.20 10.36
CA PHE A 427 24.94 15.62 10.57
C PHE A 427 24.90 14.98 11.96
N ASP A 428 23.98 15.46 12.81
CA ASP A 428 23.78 15.00 14.19
C ASP A 428 23.06 13.62 14.25
#